data_AF-A0A7R9QYP2-F1
#
_entry.id   AF-A0A7R9QYP2-F1
#
_cell.length_a   1.000
_cell.length_b   1.000
_cell.length_c   1.000
_cell.angle_alpha   90.00
_cell.angle_beta   90.00
_cell.angle_gamma   90.00
#
_symmetry.space_group_name_H-M   'P 1'
#
loop_
_entity.id
_entity.type
_entity.pdbx_description
1 polymer ?
#
loop_
_entity_poly.entity_id
_entity_poly.type
_entity_poly.pdbx_seq_one_letter_code
_entity_poly.pdbx_strand_id
1 'polypeptide(L)'
;MKGILFAILVSALIGTSSLTETVVRIHTPLSVDSQTLKMVEFINNLNTTWKAQNNFEGYSLEYIKGLMGVHKDNRRYRLPIHTHDTENLIIPDEFDSRTQWPNCPSIS
;
A
#
# COMPACT_ATOMS: atom_id res chain seq x y z
N MET A 1 75.97 20.82 -14.22
CA MET A 1 74.64 21.42 -13.98
C MET A 1 73.57 20.36 -14.24
N LYS A 2 72.85 19.95 -13.18
CA LYS A 2 71.53 19.27 -13.12
C LYS A 2 71.34 18.07 -14.08
N GLY A 3 71.35 16.79 -13.69
CA GLY A 3 70.94 16.15 -12.43
C GLY A 3 69.81 15.15 -12.75
N ILE A 4 70.17 13.88 -12.97
CA ILE A 4 69.33 12.74 -13.38
C ILE A 4 68.50 12.18 -12.20
N LEU A 5 67.34 11.58 -12.53
CA LEU A 5 66.39 10.77 -11.72
C LEU A 5 66.97 10.01 -10.50
N PHE A 6 66.19 9.87 -9.40
CA PHE A 6 65.93 8.59 -8.69
C PHE A 6 64.88 8.67 -7.54
N ALA A 7 64.07 7.59 -7.40
CA ALA A 7 63.32 7.02 -6.23
C ALA A 7 62.18 7.82 -5.54
N ILE A 8 60.88 7.43 -5.61
CA ILE A 8 60.11 6.37 -4.89
C ILE A 8 59.94 6.60 -3.37
N LEU A 9 58.69 6.80 -2.87
CA LEU A 9 58.00 6.03 -1.79
C LEU A 9 56.67 6.67 -1.27
N VAL A 10 55.55 5.94 -1.45
CA VAL A 10 54.44 5.58 -0.51
C VAL A 10 53.88 6.64 0.47
N SER A 11 52.64 7.11 0.33
CA SER A 11 51.39 6.81 1.12
C SER A 11 50.54 8.11 1.13
N ALA A 12 49.20 8.18 1.21
CA ALA A 12 48.23 7.34 1.87
C ALA A 12 46.84 7.45 1.20
N LEU A 13 46.08 6.36 1.29
CA LEU A 13 44.65 6.28 1.08
C LEU A 13 43.90 7.22 2.02
N ILE A 14 43.07 8.11 1.47
CA ILE A 14 41.84 8.52 2.15
C ILE A 14 40.71 8.32 1.13
N GLY A 15 40.28 7.07 1.04
CA GLY A 15 38.97 6.76 0.51
C GLY A 15 37.95 7.26 1.53
N THR A 16 37.28 8.36 1.22
CA THR A 16 36.02 8.67 1.88
C THR A 16 34.97 7.74 1.31
N SER A 17 34.78 6.58 1.95
CA SER A 17 33.55 5.81 1.75
C SER A 17 32.41 6.69 2.27
N SER A 18 31.77 7.43 1.38
CA SER A 18 30.41 7.89 1.63
C SER A 18 29.61 6.62 1.89
N LEU A 19 29.16 6.44 3.13
CA LEU A 19 28.07 5.53 3.43
C LEU A 19 26.84 6.13 2.75
N THR A 20 26.72 5.95 1.43
CA THR A 20 25.42 6.02 0.80
C THR A 20 24.63 4.93 1.48
N GLU A 21 23.71 5.32 2.35
CA GLU A 21 22.64 4.45 2.81
C GLU A 21 22.06 3.81 1.55
N THR A 22 22.38 2.53 1.35
CA THR A 22 21.67 1.74 0.37
C THR A 22 20.28 1.62 0.92
N VAL A 23 19.41 2.56 0.57
CA VAL A 23 17.97 2.32 0.57
C VAL A 23 17.82 1.11 -0.34
N VAL A 24 17.74 -0.07 0.25
CA VAL A 24 17.28 -1.28 -0.42
C VAL A 24 15.82 -1.01 -0.72
N ARG A 25 15.57 -0.25 -1.79
CA ARG A 25 14.31 -0.35 -2.51
C ARG A 25 14.29 -1.80 -2.97
N ILE A 26 13.50 -2.61 -2.26
CA ILE A 26 12.97 -3.83 -2.86
C ILE A 26 12.22 -3.31 -4.09
N HIS A 27 12.90 -3.31 -5.23
CA HIS A 27 12.30 -3.00 -6.50
C HIS A 27 11.29 -4.11 -6.73
N THR A 28 10.03 -3.85 -6.39
CA THR A 28 8.94 -4.45 -7.14
C THR A 28 9.27 -4.25 -8.61
N PRO A 29 9.23 -5.31 -9.44
CA PRO A 29 9.58 -5.15 -10.84
C PRO A 29 8.62 -4.11 -11.43
N LEU A 30 9.19 -3.11 -12.11
CA LEU A 30 8.50 -2.01 -12.83
C LEU A 30 7.30 -2.47 -13.67
N SER A 31 7.22 -3.77 -13.97
CA SER A 31 6.11 -4.41 -14.67
C SER A 31 4.80 -4.49 -13.89
N VAL A 32 4.81 -4.57 -12.56
CA VAL A 32 3.58 -4.64 -11.75
C VAL A 32 2.91 -3.26 -11.71
N ASP A 33 3.69 -2.22 -11.43
CA ASP A 33 3.17 -0.84 -11.38
C ASP A 33 2.66 -0.41 -12.78
N SER A 34 3.37 -0.78 -13.85
CA SER A 34 2.91 -0.52 -15.22
C SER A 34 1.58 -1.21 -15.55
N GLN A 35 1.35 -2.44 -15.08
CA GLN A 35 0.09 -3.15 -15.30
C GLN A 35 -1.06 -2.56 -14.48
N THR A 36 -0.78 -2.16 -13.24
CA THR A 36 -1.76 -1.47 -12.38
C THR A 36 -2.20 -0.14 -13.02
N LEU A 37 -1.27 0.64 -13.57
CA LEU A 37 -1.60 1.90 -14.25
C LEU A 37 -2.52 1.68 -15.47
N LYS A 38 -2.25 0.66 -16.29
CA LYS A 38 -3.14 0.29 -17.41
C LYS A 38 -4.53 -0.11 -16.94
N MET A 39 -4.63 -0.80 -15.82
CA MET A 39 -5.92 -1.18 -15.24
C MET A 39 -6.69 0.03 -14.71
N VAL A 40 -5.99 0.97 -14.05
CA VAL A 40 -6.58 2.24 -13.60
C VAL A 40 -7.14 3.03 -14.78
N GLU A 41 -6.37 3.18 -15.86
CA GLU A 41 -6.80 3.86 -17.08
C GLU A 41 -8.03 3.17 -17.70
N PHE A 42 -7.96 1.85 -17.86
CA PHE A 42 -9.07 1.06 -18.38
C PHE A 42 -10.35 1.28 -17.58
N ILE A 43 -10.29 1.17 -16.25
CA ILE A 43 -11.47 1.33 -15.38
C ILE A 43 -12.01 2.76 -15.49
N ASN A 44 -11.15 3.77 -15.47
CA ASN A 44 -11.58 5.17 -15.53
C ASN A 44 -12.25 5.56 -16.87
N ASN A 45 -12.01 4.77 -17.92
CA ASN A 45 -12.66 4.90 -19.23
C ASN A 45 -14.02 4.18 -19.33
N LEU A 46 -14.42 3.37 -18.34
CA LEU A 46 -15.69 2.64 -18.33
C LEU A 46 -16.92 3.49 -17.96
N ASN A 47 -16.77 4.79 -17.68
CA ASN A 47 -17.84 5.68 -17.20
C ASN A 47 -18.60 5.13 -15.98
N THR A 48 -17.88 4.61 -15.00
CA THR A 48 -18.45 4.17 -13.72
C THR A 48 -18.72 5.34 -12.78
N THR A 49 -19.41 5.08 -11.68
CA THR A 49 -19.72 6.09 -10.62
C THR A 49 -18.54 6.39 -9.69
N TRP A 50 -17.40 5.71 -9.87
CA TRP A 50 -16.21 5.84 -9.02
C TRP A 50 -14.94 5.96 -9.86
N LYS A 51 -13.84 6.44 -9.26
CA LYS A 51 -12.55 6.58 -9.93
C LYS A 51 -11.51 5.63 -9.35
N ALA A 52 -10.81 4.91 -10.22
CA ALA A 52 -9.72 4.03 -9.84
C ALA A 52 -8.42 4.81 -9.63
N GLN A 53 -7.59 4.34 -8.69
CA GLN A 53 -6.26 4.85 -8.40
C GLN A 53 -5.34 3.72 -7.90
N ASN A 54 -4.02 3.89 -8.01
CA ASN A 54 -3.05 2.98 -7.40
C ASN A 54 -2.88 3.29 -5.90
N ASN A 55 -3.53 2.50 -5.03
CA ASN A 55 -3.41 2.62 -3.58
C ASN A 55 -2.32 1.72 -2.97
N PHE A 56 -1.71 0.84 -3.76
CA PHE A 56 -0.78 -0.20 -3.29
C PHE A 56 0.56 -0.16 -4.03
N GLU A 57 1.02 1.04 -4.39
CA GLU A 57 2.33 1.22 -5.03
C GLU A 57 3.46 0.65 -4.14
N GLY A 58 4.33 -0.16 -4.74
CA GLY A 58 5.45 -0.79 -4.03
C GLY A 58 5.07 -1.98 -3.13
N TYR A 59 3.79 -2.33 -3.01
CA TYR A 59 3.38 -3.54 -2.28
C TYR A 59 3.38 -4.78 -3.18
N SER A 60 3.80 -5.91 -2.62
CA SER A 60 3.75 -7.18 -3.34
C SER A 60 2.32 -7.69 -3.48
N LEU A 61 2.07 -8.48 -4.52
CA LEU A 61 0.78 -9.17 -4.68
C LEU A 61 0.50 -10.13 -3.51
N GLU A 62 1.54 -10.68 -2.90
CA GLU A 62 1.41 -11.52 -1.69
C GLU A 62 0.88 -10.71 -0.50
N TYR A 63 1.40 -9.50 -0.27
CA TYR A 63 0.87 -8.59 0.75
C TYR A 63 -0.61 -8.28 0.51
N ILE A 64 -0.97 -7.92 -0.73
CA ILE A 64 -2.36 -7.60 -1.10
C ILE A 64 -3.27 -8.82 -0.87
N LYS A 65 -2.82 -10.04 -1.20
CA LYS A 65 -3.55 -11.28 -0.91
C LYS A 65 -3.74 -11.50 0.60
N GLY A 66 -2.76 -11.12 1.41
CA GLY A 66 -2.84 -11.16 2.87
C GLY A 66 -3.97 -10.30 3.46
N LEU A 67 -4.40 -9.24 2.76
CA LEU A 67 -5.52 -8.40 3.17
C LEU A 67 -6.89 -9.08 3.00
N MET A 68 -6.98 -10.16 2.21
CA MET A 68 -8.22 -10.90 1.93
C MET A 68 -8.44 -12.09 2.89
N GLY A 69 -8.42 -11.81 4.20
CA GLY A 69 -8.34 -12.84 5.25
C GLY A 69 -9.61 -13.64 5.59
N VAL A 70 -10.74 -13.42 4.90
CA VAL A 70 -11.98 -14.17 5.19
C VAL A 70 -11.87 -15.60 4.65
N HIS A 71 -11.97 -16.59 5.53
CA HIS A 71 -11.89 -17.99 5.13
C HIS A 71 -13.03 -18.37 4.16
N LYS A 72 -12.73 -19.14 3.11
CA LYS A 72 -13.72 -19.57 2.10
C LYS A 72 -14.91 -20.32 2.69
N ASP A 73 -14.69 -21.08 3.76
CA ASP A 73 -15.72 -21.83 4.48
C ASP A 73 -16.36 -21.05 5.65
N ASN A 74 -16.23 -19.71 5.71
CA ASN A 74 -16.81 -18.89 6.80
C ASN A 74 -18.30 -19.16 7.07
N ARG A 75 -19.03 -19.62 6.04
CA ARG A 75 -20.46 -19.95 6.15
C ARG A 75 -20.75 -21.06 7.16
N ARG A 76 -19.78 -21.94 7.44
CA ARG A 76 -19.90 -23.03 8.42
C ARG A 76 -19.81 -22.57 9.88
N TYR A 77 -19.37 -21.33 10.11
CA TYR A 77 -19.07 -20.77 11.44
C TYR A 77 -19.92 -19.54 11.76
N ARG A 78 -21.09 -19.40 11.13
CA ARG A 78 -22.00 -18.27 11.35
C ARG A 78 -22.74 -18.43 12.67
N LEU A 79 -22.98 -17.30 13.34
CA LEU A 79 -23.91 -17.22 14.45
C LEU A 79 -25.36 -17.50 13.97
N PRO A 80 -26.27 -17.91 14.87
CA PRO A 80 -27.69 -18.01 14.55
C PRO A 80 -28.25 -16.69 13.99
N ILE A 81 -29.23 -16.81 13.10
CA ILE A 81 -29.93 -15.66 12.54
C ILE A 81 -30.78 -15.02 13.64
N HIS A 82 -30.69 -13.69 13.78
CA HIS A 82 -31.53 -12.89 14.65
C HIS A 82 -32.42 -11.99 13.80
N THR A 83 -33.73 -11.97 14.10
CA THR A 83 -34.73 -11.21 13.35
C THR A 83 -35.15 -10.00 14.19
N HIS A 84 -35.14 -8.81 13.59
CA HIS A 84 -35.60 -7.58 14.22
C HIS A 84 -37.03 -7.25 13.77
N ASP A 85 -37.86 -6.77 14.70
CA ASP A 85 -39.13 -6.14 14.35
C ASP A 85 -38.85 -4.75 13.74
N THR A 86 -39.33 -4.56 12.51
CA THR A 86 -39.08 -3.34 11.72
C THR A 86 -40.37 -2.68 11.25
N GLU A 87 -41.56 -3.17 11.68
CA GLU A 87 -42.85 -2.73 11.13
C GLU A 87 -43.11 -1.23 11.32
N ASN A 88 -42.55 -0.61 12.36
CA ASN A 88 -42.73 0.79 12.68
C ASN A 88 -41.43 1.62 12.64
N LEU A 89 -40.38 1.09 11.98
CA LEU A 89 -39.07 1.75 11.94
C LEU A 89 -38.97 2.67 10.72
N ILE A 90 -38.80 3.97 10.96
CA ILE A 90 -38.51 4.94 9.90
C ILE A 90 -37.00 4.91 9.64
N ILE A 91 -36.60 4.33 8.52
CA ILE A 91 -35.20 4.30 8.08
C ILE A 91 -34.91 5.58 7.29
N PRO A 92 -33.85 6.35 7.63
CA PRO A 92 -33.49 7.56 6.90
C PRO A 92 -32.88 7.23 5.53
N ASP A 93 -32.98 8.17 4.59
CA ASP A 93 -32.37 8.03 3.25
C ASP A 93 -30.83 7.97 3.31
N GLU A 94 -30.22 8.63 4.29
CA GLU A 94 -28.79 8.61 4.57
C GLU A 94 -28.52 8.36 6.06
N PHE A 95 -27.46 7.60 6.36
CA PHE A 95 -27.07 7.29 7.72
C PHE A 95 -25.54 7.22 7.85
N ASP A 96 -24.99 7.95 8.83
CA ASP A 96 -23.59 7.86 9.23
C ASP A 96 -23.50 7.57 10.74
N SER A 97 -22.95 6.41 11.10
CA SER A 97 -22.74 5.99 12.49
C SER A 97 -21.98 7.02 13.32
N ARG A 98 -21.05 7.76 12.71
CA ARG A 98 -20.20 8.74 13.39
C ARG A 98 -21.01 9.95 13.86
N THR A 99 -21.97 10.36 13.04
CA THR A 99 -22.92 11.43 13.36
C THR A 99 -23.93 10.97 14.41
N GLN A 100 -24.41 9.72 14.31
CA GLN A 100 -25.39 9.18 15.25
C GLN A 100 -24.82 8.92 16.66
N TRP A 101 -23.54 8.56 16.75
CA TRP A 101 -22.85 8.26 18.01
C TRP A 101 -21.54 9.07 18.13
N PRO A 102 -21.64 10.39 18.32
CA PRO A 102 -20.48 11.28 18.29
C PRO A 102 -19.52 11.09 19.47
N ASN A 103 -20.00 10.48 20.56
CA ASN A 103 -19.20 10.21 21.77
C ASN A 103 -18.57 8.81 21.76
N CYS A 104 -18.47 8.16 20.59
CA CYS A 104 -17.84 6.86 20.42
C CYS A 104 -16.53 6.99 19.62
N PRO A 105 -15.36 7.16 20.29
CA PRO A 105 -14.08 7.45 19.64
C PRO A 105 -13.58 6.39 18.65
N SER A 106 -14.06 5.15 18.75
CA SER A 106 -13.68 4.07 17.83
C SER A 106 -14.28 4.22 16.44
N ILE A 107 -15.29 5.08 16.29
CA ILE A 107 -15.94 5.34 15.01
C ILE A 107 -15.93 6.82 14.63
N SER A 108 -15.90 7.76 15.58
CA SER A 108 -15.92 9.22 15.34
C SER A 108 -14.66 9.77 14.70
#